data_AF-A0A0L6Z6G6-F1
#
_entry.id   AF-A0A0L6Z6G6-F1
#
_cell.length_a   1.000
_cell.length_b   1.000
_cell.length_c   1.000
_cell.angle_alpha   90.00
_cell.angle_beta   90.00
_cell.angle_gamma   90.00
#
_symmetry.space_group_name_H-M   'P 1'
#
loop_
_entity.id
_entity.type
_entity.pdbx_description
1 polymer ?
#
loop_
_entity_poly.entity_id
_entity_poly.type
_entity_poly.pdbx_seq_one_letter_code
_entity_poly.pdbx_strand_id
1 'polypeptide(L)'
;MNKEELIKISSDYANNSDDNIITEEIAISKAVVGMKIFEAPIFGFAAAEDEYFRRLKEPSAIGEHFLLPNEWIPESKTVISFFLPFTEAVKKGNRKDMYWPSEEWLHGRIEGQAFLNKFLKHLKSILIDCGYNSMAPC
;
A
#
# COMPACT_ATOMS: atom_id res chain seq x y z
N MET A 1 6.90 -7.90 -17.83
CA MET A 1 6.83 -6.56 -17.24
C MET A 1 8.10 -6.27 -16.46
N ASN A 2 8.70 -5.10 -16.67
CA ASN A 2 9.86 -4.68 -15.88
C ASN A 2 9.42 -3.88 -14.62
N LYS A 3 10.33 -3.67 -13.67
CA LYS A 3 10.02 -2.97 -12.41
C LYS A 3 9.60 -1.51 -12.62
N GLU A 4 10.21 -0.82 -13.57
CA GLU A 4 9.98 0.61 -13.85
C GLU A 4 8.58 0.86 -14.44
N GLU A 5 8.13 -0.05 -15.30
CA GLU A 5 6.80 -0.08 -15.88
C GLU A 5 5.74 -0.28 -14.80
N LEU A 6 5.92 -1.25 -13.90
CA LEU A 6 5.00 -1.47 -12.78
C LEU A 6 4.92 -0.25 -11.86
N ILE A 7 6.07 0.34 -11.51
CA ILE A 7 6.13 1.56 -10.68
C ILE A 7 5.38 2.71 -11.36
N LYS A 8 5.59 2.89 -12.66
CA LYS A 8 4.94 3.95 -13.43
C LYS A 8 3.42 3.78 -13.46
N ILE A 9 2.93 2.60 -13.88
CA ILE A 9 1.49 2.31 -13.95
C ILE A 9 0.83 2.50 -12.58
N SER A 10 1.49 2.02 -11.53
CA SER A 10 0.98 2.15 -10.16
C SER A 10 0.96 3.59 -9.68
N SER A 11 1.99 4.38 -10.03
CA SER A 11 2.04 5.80 -9.70
C SER A 11 0.97 6.59 -10.44
N ASP A 12 0.73 6.27 -11.71
CA ASP A 12 -0.33 6.87 -12.51
C ASP A 12 -1.71 6.55 -11.93
N TYR A 13 -1.94 5.30 -11.49
CA TYR A 13 -3.18 4.93 -10.79
C TYR A 13 -3.36 5.73 -9.50
N ALA A 14 -2.35 5.82 -8.64
CA ALA A 14 -2.45 6.56 -7.38
C ALA A 14 -2.65 8.07 -7.57
N ASN A 15 -2.11 8.63 -8.65
CA ASN A 15 -2.24 10.06 -8.94
C ASN A 15 -3.58 10.46 -9.54
N ASN A 16 -4.23 9.54 -10.27
CA ASN A 16 -5.46 9.85 -11.03
C ASN A 16 -6.71 9.17 -10.47
N SER A 17 -6.62 8.42 -9.37
CA SER A 17 -7.77 7.77 -8.75
C SER A 17 -8.52 8.72 -7.83
N ASP A 18 -9.82 8.91 -8.11
CA ASP A 18 -10.73 9.67 -7.23
C ASP A 18 -10.84 9.06 -5.83
N ASP A 19 -10.58 7.76 -5.68
CA ASP A 19 -10.54 7.08 -4.39
C ASP A 19 -9.36 7.54 -3.49
N ASN A 20 -8.37 8.24 -4.05
CA ASN A 20 -7.28 8.87 -3.30
C ASN A 20 -7.59 10.34 -2.95
N ILE A 21 -8.82 10.80 -3.20
CA ILE A 21 -9.29 12.16 -2.93
C ILE A 21 -10.54 12.10 -2.04
N ILE A 22 -10.59 12.96 -1.03
CA ILE A 22 -11.76 13.07 -0.16
C ILE A 22 -12.87 13.85 -0.87
N THR A 23 -13.97 13.17 -1.19
CA THR A 23 -15.14 13.79 -1.82
C THR A 23 -16.03 14.48 -0.79
N GLU A 24 -16.94 15.34 -1.24
CA GLU A 24 -17.90 16.01 -0.35
C GLU A 24 -18.84 15.02 0.37
N GLU A 25 -19.14 13.89 -0.26
CA GLU A 25 -20.02 12.84 0.30
C GLU A 25 -19.42 12.16 1.53
N ILE A 26 -18.09 11.96 1.54
CA ILE A 26 -17.40 11.21 2.60
C ILE A 26 -16.69 12.12 3.60
N ALA A 27 -16.54 13.41 3.29
CA ALA A 27 -15.80 14.34 4.12
C ALA A 27 -16.45 14.56 5.49
N ILE A 28 -15.66 14.44 6.56
CA ILE A 28 -16.12 14.76 7.93
C ILE A 28 -16.40 16.26 8.09
N SER A 29 -15.70 17.11 7.33
CA SER A 29 -15.90 18.55 7.32
C SER A 29 -15.60 19.15 5.94
N LYS A 30 -16.06 20.37 5.69
CA LYS A 30 -15.72 21.11 4.46
C LYS A 30 -14.22 21.38 4.30
N ALA A 31 -13.43 21.31 5.38
CA ALA A 31 -12.00 21.62 5.35
C ALA A 31 -11.17 20.55 4.64
N VAL A 32 -11.68 19.32 4.56
CA VAL A 32 -10.97 18.16 3.97
C VAL A 32 -11.48 17.78 2.59
N VAL A 33 -12.52 18.44 2.07
CA VAL A 33 -13.04 18.20 0.71
C VAL A 33 -11.96 18.53 -0.32
N GLY A 34 -11.75 17.61 -1.26
CA GLY A 34 -10.71 17.71 -2.30
C GLY A 34 -9.30 17.37 -1.81
N MET A 35 -9.13 16.98 -0.54
CA MET A 35 -7.82 16.60 -0.02
C MET A 35 -7.36 15.27 -0.63
N LYS A 36 -6.14 15.24 -1.19
CA LYS A 36 -5.46 14.01 -1.60
C LYS A 36 -4.83 13.32 -0.39
N ILE A 37 -5.04 12.00 -0.25
CA ILE A 37 -4.58 11.24 0.92
C ILE A 37 -3.09 10.86 0.80
N PHE A 38 -2.73 10.21 -0.31
CA PHE A 38 -1.38 9.67 -0.51
C PHE A 38 -0.65 10.31 -1.70
N GLU A 39 0.68 10.39 -1.56
CA GLU A 39 1.62 10.65 -2.65
C GLU A 39 1.83 9.40 -3.50
N ALA A 40 2.67 9.52 -4.55
CA ALA A 40 3.06 8.37 -5.36
C ALA A 40 3.72 7.25 -4.51
N PRO A 41 3.43 5.98 -4.82
CA PRO A 41 3.95 4.83 -4.09
C PRO A 41 5.47 4.66 -4.26
N ILE A 42 6.12 4.19 -3.20
CA ILE A 42 7.53 3.77 -3.19
C ILE A 42 7.55 2.24 -3.17
N PHE A 43 8.30 1.62 -4.08
CA PHE A 43 8.36 0.16 -4.20
C PHE A 43 9.71 -0.41 -3.76
N GLY A 44 9.65 -1.60 -3.15
CA GLY A 44 10.77 -2.49 -2.90
C GLY A 44 10.51 -3.86 -3.52
N PHE A 45 11.57 -4.50 -4.02
CA PHE A 45 11.51 -5.82 -4.64
C PHE A 45 12.58 -6.70 -4.02
N ALA A 46 12.20 -7.90 -3.58
CA ALA A 46 13.11 -8.89 -3.03
C ALA A 46 12.94 -10.23 -3.75
N ALA A 47 14.01 -11.01 -3.83
CA ALA A 47 13.91 -12.40 -4.27
C ALA A 47 13.09 -13.20 -3.25
N ALA A 48 12.21 -14.10 -3.70
CA ALA A 48 11.41 -14.95 -2.81
C ALA A 48 12.27 -15.84 -1.88
N GLU A 49 13.52 -16.10 -2.28
CA GLU A 49 14.50 -16.92 -1.56
C GLU A 49 15.44 -16.10 -0.66
N ASP A 50 15.21 -14.79 -0.51
CA ASP A 50 16.02 -13.92 0.35
C ASP A 50 16.10 -14.46 1.79
N GLU A 51 17.32 -14.52 2.34
CA GLU A 51 17.57 -15.14 3.65
C GLU A 51 16.83 -14.44 4.78
N TYR A 52 16.52 -13.14 4.64
CA TYR A 52 15.79 -12.39 5.67
C TYR A 52 14.36 -12.92 5.86
N PHE A 53 13.73 -13.52 4.84
CA PHE A 53 12.44 -14.17 5.03
C PHE A 53 12.51 -15.39 5.95
N ARG A 54 13.60 -16.18 5.87
CA ARG A 54 13.82 -17.30 6.78
C ARG A 54 14.05 -16.83 8.21
N ARG A 55 14.74 -15.70 8.39
CA ARG A 55 14.95 -15.10 9.71
C ARG A 55 13.65 -14.68 10.39
N LEU A 56 12.61 -14.34 9.63
CA LEU A 56 11.30 -14.02 10.21
C LEU A 56 10.63 -15.24 10.88
N LYS A 57 10.97 -16.47 10.47
CA LYS A 57 10.50 -17.69 11.15
C LYS A 57 11.17 -17.94 12.50
N GLU A 58 12.27 -17.26 12.83
CA GLU A 58 12.92 -17.42 14.12
C GLU A 58 11.95 -17.02 15.25
N PRO A 59 11.85 -17.80 16.35
CA PRO A 59 10.96 -17.49 17.47
C PRO A 59 11.20 -16.12 18.12
N SER A 60 12.41 -15.57 17.97
CA SER A 60 12.79 -14.23 18.42
C SER A 60 12.31 -13.10 17.51
N ALA A 61 11.86 -13.42 16.30
CA ALA A 61 11.30 -12.48 15.33
C ALA A 61 9.76 -12.59 15.30
N ILE A 62 9.19 -13.36 14.36
CA ILE A 62 7.75 -13.62 14.27
C ILE A 62 7.41 -15.05 14.73
N GLY A 63 8.26 -16.02 14.38
CA GLY A 63 8.08 -17.44 14.69
C GLY A 63 7.43 -18.25 13.57
N GLU A 64 7.15 -19.53 13.85
CA GLU A 64 6.67 -20.53 12.86
C GLU A 64 5.34 -20.19 12.18
N HIS A 65 4.57 -19.23 12.73
CA HIS A 65 3.34 -18.74 12.12
C HIS A 65 3.58 -17.88 10.87
N PHE A 66 4.82 -17.39 10.68
CA PHE A 66 5.19 -16.68 9.46
C PHE A 66 5.30 -17.65 8.29
N LEU A 67 4.55 -17.39 7.22
CA LEU A 67 4.65 -18.13 5.98
C LEU A 67 5.68 -17.49 5.05
N LEU A 68 6.67 -18.27 4.63
CA LEU A 68 7.64 -17.90 3.60
C LEU A 68 6.93 -17.61 2.26
N PRO A 69 7.55 -16.82 1.37
CA PRO A 69 6.96 -16.54 0.06
C PRO A 69 6.58 -17.79 -0.74
N ASN A 70 7.40 -18.85 -0.66
CA ASN A 70 7.16 -20.12 -1.32
C ASN A 70 6.08 -20.99 -0.65
N GLU A 71 5.73 -20.72 0.61
CA GLU A 71 4.60 -21.37 1.28
C GLU A 71 3.26 -20.75 0.85
N TRP A 72 3.27 -19.48 0.44
CA TRP A 72 2.10 -18.82 -0.18
C TRP A 72 1.92 -19.23 -1.64
N ILE A 73 3.00 -19.18 -2.43
CA ILE A 73 3.03 -19.58 -3.84
C ILE A 73 4.30 -20.42 -4.05
N PRO A 74 4.20 -21.75 -4.25
CA PRO A 74 5.35 -22.65 -4.37
C PRO A 74 6.46 -22.19 -5.34
N GLU A 75 6.06 -21.58 -6.46
CA GLU A 75 6.97 -21.12 -7.51
C GLU A 75 7.25 -19.61 -7.45
N SER A 76 6.98 -18.94 -6.31
CA SER A 76 7.24 -17.52 -6.15
C SER A 76 8.69 -17.16 -6.43
N LYS A 77 8.90 -16.05 -7.16
CA LYS A 77 10.23 -15.54 -7.51
C LYS A 77 10.52 -14.17 -6.91
N THR A 78 9.48 -13.38 -6.70
CA THR A 78 9.63 -11.98 -6.25
C THR A 78 8.58 -11.65 -5.21
N VAL A 79 9.01 -11.03 -4.12
CA VAL A 79 8.15 -10.34 -3.17
C VAL A 79 8.19 -8.86 -3.52
N ILE A 80 7.01 -8.27 -3.72
CA ILE A 80 6.85 -6.85 -4.01
C ILE A 80 6.25 -6.20 -2.77
N SER A 81 6.94 -5.22 -2.21
CA SER A 81 6.45 -4.39 -1.11
C SER A 81 6.31 -2.96 -1.60
N PHE A 82 5.30 -2.24 -1.11
CA PHE A 82 5.13 -0.83 -1.41
C PHE A 82 4.69 -0.05 -0.19
N PHE A 83 4.99 1.24 -0.21
CA PHE A 83 4.55 2.22 0.77
C PHE A 83 3.93 3.41 0.05
N LEU A 84 2.76 3.85 0.51
CA LEU A 84 2.08 5.05 0.03
C LEU A 84 2.27 6.16 1.09
N PRO A 85 3.15 7.14 0.86
CA PRO A 85 3.37 8.21 1.82
C PRO A 85 2.14 9.10 1.94
N PHE A 86 1.78 9.50 3.15
CA PHE A 86 0.78 10.56 3.33
C PHE A 86 1.25 11.88 2.72
N THR A 87 0.31 12.63 2.13
CA THR A 87 0.56 13.97 1.60
C THR A 87 0.94 14.96 2.71
N GLU A 88 1.53 16.10 2.33
CA GLU A 88 1.83 17.17 3.31
C GLU A 88 0.59 17.70 4.02
N ALA A 89 -0.59 17.66 3.40
CA ALA A 89 -1.85 18.07 4.04
C ALA A 89 -2.13 17.19 5.26
N VAL A 90 -2.13 15.87 5.08
CA VAL A 90 -2.35 14.90 6.16
C VAL A 90 -1.28 15.01 7.24
N LYS A 91 -0.01 15.09 6.85
CA LYS A 91 1.10 15.23 7.82
C LYS A 91 1.03 16.53 8.60
N LYS A 92 0.66 17.66 7.97
CA LYS A 92 0.49 18.93 8.67
C LYS A 92 -0.72 18.91 9.59
N GLY A 93 -1.85 18.37 9.15
CA GLY A 93 -3.04 18.18 9.98
C GLY A 93 -2.71 17.42 11.26
N ASN A 94 -2.09 16.24 11.11
CA ASN A 94 -1.79 15.35 12.23
C ASN A 94 -0.68 15.86 13.17
N ARG A 95 0.08 16.88 12.77
CA ARG A 95 1.10 17.51 13.63
C ARG A 95 0.54 18.62 14.53
N LYS A 96 -0.69 19.09 14.29
CA LYS A 96 -1.27 20.23 15.02
C LYS A 96 -1.65 19.88 16.46
N ASP A 97 -2.17 18.68 16.67
CA ASP A 97 -2.64 18.19 17.97
C ASP A 97 -2.06 16.78 18.20
N MET A 98 -1.46 16.59 19.38
CA MET A 98 -0.88 15.31 19.80
C MET A 98 -1.81 14.49 20.71
N TYR A 99 -2.94 15.07 21.11
CA TYR A 99 -3.92 14.44 21.98
C TYR A 99 -5.10 13.86 21.19
N TRP A 100 -5.59 14.57 20.17
CA TRP A 100 -6.66 14.08 19.28
C TRP A 100 -6.17 13.86 17.85
N PRO A 101 -6.66 12.81 17.16
CA PRO A 101 -6.35 12.61 15.76
C PRO A 101 -6.98 13.72 14.91
N SER A 102 -6.22 14.21 13.93
CA SER A 102 -6.72 15.19 12.95
C SER A 102 -7.75 14.58 12.00
N GLU A 103 -8.66 15.39 11.48
CA GLU A 103 -9.63 14.97 10.43
C GLU A 103 -8.88 14.43 9.21
N GLU A 104 -7.77 15.08 8.83
CA GLU A 104 -6.95 14.67 7.70
C GLU A 104 -6.36 13.26 7.90
N TRP A 105 -5.91 12.94 9.13
CA TRP A 105 -5.37 11.62 9.45
C TRP A 105 -6.47 10.56 9.58
N LEU A 106 -7.63 10.90 10.15
CA LEU A 106 -8.76 9.97 10.23
C LEU A 106 -9.16 9.49 8.83
N HIS A 107 -9.21 10.42 7.87
CA HIS A 107 -9.41 10.07 6.47
C HIS A 107 -8.29 9.23 5.87
N GLY A 108 -7.04 9.57 6.18
CA GLY A 108 -5.89 8.74 5.81
C GLY A 108 -5.94 7.31 6.38
N ARG A 109 -6.60 7.11 7.51
CA ARG A 109 -6.73 5.82 8.18
C ARG A 109 -7.89 4.97 7.65
N ILE A 110 -9.05 5.57 7.39
CA ILE A 110 -10.27 4.84 7.01
C ILE A 110 -10.37 4.75 5.49
N GLU A 111 -10.58 5.88 4.81
CA GLU A 111 -10.66 5.95 3.34
C GLU A 111 -9.32 5.56 2.72
N GLY A 112 -8.20 5.94 3.34
CA GLY A 112 -6.89 5.53 2.89
C GLY A 112 -6.66 4.01 2.91
N GLN A 113 -7.21 3.29 3.90
CA GLN A 113 -7.17 1.82 3.90
C GLN A 113 -8.03 1.22 2.79
N ALA A 114 -9.20 1.81 2.52
CA ALA A 114 -10.05 1.39 1.41
C ALA A 114 -9.35 1.58 0.06
N PHE A 115 -8.65 2.72 -0.12
CA PHE A 115 -7.82 2.99 -1.28
C PHE A 115 -6.68 1.98 -1.41
N LEU A 116 -5.94 1.69 -0.33
CA LEU A 116 -4.87 0.69 -0.31
C LEU A 116 -5.35 -0.69 -0.78
N ASN A 117 -6.54 -1.11 -0.34
CA ASN A 117 -7.13 -2.38 -0.76
C ASN A 117 -7.46 -2.39 -2.27
N LYS A 118 -7.95 -1.28 -2.83
CA LYS A 118 -8.21 -1.14 -4.27
C LYS A 118 -6.90 -1.12 -5.07
N PHE A 119 -5.91 -0.38 -4.59
CA PHE A 119 -4.57 -0.30 -5.17
C PHE A 119 -3.88 -1.68 -5.24
N LEU A 120 -3.96 -2.46 -4.16
CA LEU A 120 -3.44 -3.83 -4.08
C LEU A 120 -4.13 -4.76 -5.08
N LYS A 121 -5.45 -4.66 -5.23
CA LYS A 121 -6.21 -5.42 -6.24
C LYS A 121 -5.79 -5.03 -7.66
N HIS A 122 -5.63 -3.73 -7.93
CA HIS A 122 -5.17 -3.23 -9.22
C HIS A 122 -3.79 -3.79 -9.61
N LEU A 123 -2.82 -3.71 -8.68
CA LEU A 123 -1.49 -4.30 -8.84
C LEU A 123 -1.53 -5.80 -9.15
N LYS A 124 -2.32 -6.56 -8.38
CA LYS A 124 -2.50 -7.99 -8.58
C LYS A 124 -3.06 -8.29 -9.97
N SER A 125 -4.09 -7.56 -10.40
CA SER A 125 -4.69 -7.71 -11.72
C SER A 125 -3.69 -7.46 -12.85
N ILE A 126 -2.91 -6.37 -12.79
CA ILE A 126 -1.89 -6.08 -13.81
C ILE A 126 -0.89 -7.24 -13.95
N LEU A 127 -0.42 -7.79 -12.83
CA LEU A 127 0.52 -8.91 -12.84
C LEU A 127 -0.11 -10.16 -13.47
N ILE A 128 -1.36 -10.47 -13.13
CA ILE A 128 -2.09 -11.60 -13.70
C ILE A 128 -2.33 -11.42 -15.19
N ASP A 129 -2.75 -10.23 -15.63
CA ASP A 129 -2.99 -9.91 -17.04
C ASP A 129 -1.70 -9.98 -17.87
N CYS A 130 -0.54 -9.72 -17.23
CA CYS A 130 0.79 -9.94 -17.82
C CYS A 130 1.24 -11.42 -17.81
N GLY A 131 0.41 -12.35 -17.34
CA GLY A 131 0.69 -13.79 -17.31
C GLY A 131 1.45 -14.31 -16.09
N TYR A 132 1.59 -13.49 -15.02
CA TYR A 132 2.23 -13.92 -13.78
C TYR A 132 1.21 -14.45 -12.77
N ASN A 133 1.56 -15.52 -12.04
CA ASN A 133 0.81 -15.90 -10.85
C ASN A 133 1.12 -14.88 -9.73
N SER A 134 0.08 -14.23 -9.18
CA SER A 134 0.23 -13.19 -8.17
C SER A 134 -0.81 -13.33 -7.05
N MET A 135 -0.37 -13.11 -5.82
CA MET A 135 -1.20 -13.10 -4.62
C MET A 135 -0.79 -11.91 -3.76
N ALA A 136 -1.77 -11.34 -3.07
CA ALA A 136 -1.55 -10.44 -1.95
C ALA A 136 -2.05 -11.14 -0.69
N PRO A 137 -1.19 -11.41 0.30
CA PRO A 137 -1.60 -11.98 1.58
C PRO A 137 -2.63 -11.06 2.26
N CYS A 138 -3.69 -11.67 2.80
CA CYS A 138 -4.83 -10.99 3.43
C CYS A 138 -4.43 -10.21 4.69
#